data_AF-A0A7J6I683-F1
#
_entry.id   AF-A0A7J6I683-F1
#
_cell.length_a   1.000
_cell.length_b   1.000
_cell.length_c   1.000
_cell.angle_alpha   90.00
_cell.angle_beta   90.00
_cell.angle_gamma   90.00
#
_symmetry.space_group_name_H-M   'P 1'
#
loop_
_entity.id
_entity.type
_entity.pdbx_description
1 polymer ?
#
loop_
_entity_poly.entity_id
_entity_poly.type
_entity_poly.pdbx_seq_one_letter_code
_entity_poly.pdbx_strand_id
1 'polypeptide(L)'
;MFAVNFTKPFLRSNIKCTDSAIEQTLTMKRAGMKTTHIWQYMVEVHGGWHNIGFIKDDLYHGLRKKYSTWDDCDTKTVMKYLKAKEGPHPGFWYKYEADMEGRLTNLFWADSSCKVDYQLFGDCLAFDSTYKTNRYYMEKQWHEY
;
A
#
# COMPACT_ATOMS: atom_id res chain seq x y z
N MET A 1 50.03 8.06 12.86
CA MET A 1 49.64 6.84 12.12
C MET A 1 48.23 6.47 12.55
N PHE A 2 47.30 6.58 11.62
CA PHE A 2 45.87 6.20 11.61
C PHE A 2 44.91 6.80 12.65
N ALA A 3 44.24 7.88 12.23
CA ALA A 3 42.92 8.23 12.75
C ALA A 3 41.94 7.13 12.34
N VAL A 4 41.37 6.43 13.32
CA VAL A 4 40.27 5.49 13.10
C VAL A 4 39.03 6.31 12.77
N ASN A 5 38.73 6.44 11.47
CA ASN A 5 37.50 7.05 11.00
C ASN A 5 36.31 6.15 11.39
N PHE A 6 35.73 6.38 12.56
CA PHE A 6 34.38 5.90 12.86
C PHE A 6 33.38 6.74 12.07
N THR A 7 33.25 6.46 10.77
CA THR A 7 32.08 6.87 10.00
C THR A 7 30.86 6.23 10.64
N LYS A 8 30.10 7.01 11.42
CA LYS A 8 28.83 6.57 12.01
C LYS A 8 27.93 6.04 10.87
N PRO A 9 27.60 4.74 10.82
CA PRO A 9 26.92 4.12 9.66
C PRO A 9 25.48 4.61 9.43
N PHE A 10 24.97 5.48 10.31
CA PHE A 10 23.54 5.72 10.50
C PHE A 10 23.10 7.18 10.29
N LEU A 11 23.86 7.99 9.56
CA LEU A 11 23.33 9.29 9.12
C LEU A 11 22.16 9.03 8.16
N ARG A 12 20.95 9.38 8.59
CA ARG A 12 19.67 9.19 7.87
C ARG A 12 19.70 9.66 6.40
N SER A 13 20.58 10.61 6.07
CA SER A 13 20.77 11.14 4.71
C SER A 13 21.50 10.19 3.75
N ASN A 14 22.26 9.22 4.28
CA ASN A 14 23.13 8.31 3.52
C ASN A 14 22.63 6.86 3.51
N ILE A 15 21.54 6.58 4.23
CA ILE A 15 20.91 5.27 4.27
C ILE A 15 19.76 5.26 3.25
N LYS A 16 19.86 4.44 2.21
CA LYS A 16 18.77 4.26 1.25
C LYS A 16 18.63 2.78 0.90
N CYS A 17 17.43 2.25 1.12
CA CYS A 17 17.04 0.96 0.57
C CYS A 17 17.21 1.01 -0.95
N THR A 18 17.97 0.06 -1.50
CA THR A 18 18.22 0.00 -2.95
C THR A 18 16.99 -0.50 -3.69
N ASP A 19 16.83 -0.11 -4.96
CA ASP A 19 15.72 -0.59 -5.79
C ASP A 19 15.73 -2.11 -5.93
N SER A 20 16.91 -2.73 -6.00
CA SER A 20 17.08 -4.19 -6.03
C SER A 20 16.49 -4.87 -4.79
N ALA A 21 16.75 -4.33 -3.60
CA ALA A 21 16.17 -4.85 -2.36
C ALA A 21 14.64 -4.72 -2.35
N ILE A 22 14.10 -3.64 -2.92
CA ILE A 22 12.66 -3.46 -3.06
C ILE A 22 12.06 -4.50 -4.02
N GLU A 23 12.67 -4.73 -5.19
CA GLU A 23 12.20 -5.73 -6.17
C GLU A 23 12.28 -7.17 -5.62
N GLN A 24 13.35 -7.51 -4.90
CA GLN A 24 13.46 -8.79 -4.19
C GLN A 24 12.31 -8.94 -3.19
N THR A 25 12.03 -7.89 -2.41
CA THR A 25 10.93 -7.89 -1.44
C THR A 25 9.56 -8.02 -2.10
N LEU A 26 9.33 -7.37 -3.24
CA LEU A 26 8.09 -7.51 -4.01
C LEU A 26 7.90 -8.94 -4.52
N THR A 27 8.97 -9.57 -5.02
CA THR A 27 8.96 -10.97 -5.46
C THR A 27 8.57 -11.91 -4.33
N MET A 28 9.19 -11.72 -3.16
CA MET A 28 8.89 -12.47 -1.94
C MET A 28 7.45 -12.24 -1.44
N LYS A 29 6.93 -11.02 -1.55
CA LYS A 29 5.52 -10.72 -1.22
C LYS A 29 4.54 -11.39 -2.18
N ARG A 30 4.85 -11.50 -3.48
CA ARG A 30 4.02 -12.24 -4.45
C ARG A 30 3.92 -13.72 -4.11
N ALA A 31 4.95 -14.28 -3.47
CA ALA A 31 4.92 -15.64 -2.91
C ALA A 31 4.15 -15.74 -1.57
N GLY A 32 3.49 -14.67 -1.12
CA GLY A 32 2.65 -14.66 0.09
C GLY A 32 3.39 -14.36 1.39
N MET A 33 4.68 -14.00 1.34
CA MET A 33 5.44 -13.72 2.55
C MET A 33 5.12 -12.35 3.14
N LYS A 34 4.99 -12.30 4.48
CA LYS A 34 4.81 -11.05 5.22
C LYS A 34 6.11 -10.24 5.15
N THR A 35 6.00 -8.92 4.96
CA THR A 35 7.14 -8.00 4.91
C THR A 35 8.04 -8.06 6.15
N THR A 36 7.49 -8.42 7.31
CA THR A 36 8.27 -8.66 8.54
C THR A 36 9.22 -9.86 8.42
N HIS A 37 8.75 -10.98 7.86
CA HIS A 37 9.59 -12.16 7.64
C HIS A 37 10.62 -11.93 6.55
N ILE A 38 10.24 -11.19 5.49
CA ILE A 38 11.17 -10.82 4.42
C ILE A 38 12.29 -9.95 4.97
N TRP A 39 11.96 -8.96 5.81
CA TRP A 39 12.94 -8.13 6.48
C TRP A 39 13.92 -8.95 7.32
N GLN A 40 13.41 -9.90 8.13
CA GLN A 40 14.24 -10.77 8.94
C GLN A 40 15.17 -11.64 8.07
N TYR A 41 14.63 -12.23 7.01
CA TYR A 41 15.41 -12.99 6.02
C TYR A 41 16.56 -12.15 5.43
N MET A 42 16.29 -10.91 5.03
CA MET A 42 17.33 -10.03 4.47
C MET A 42 18.43 -9.75 5.50
N VAL A 43 18.06 -9.49 6.75
CA VAL A 43 19.01 -9.28 7.84
C VAL A 43 19.90 -10.51 8.03
N GLU A 44 19.32 -11.72 8.01
CA GLU A 44 20.06 -12.98 8.16
C GLU A 44 21.02 -13.22 6.99
N VAL A 45 20.57 -13.02 5.75
CA VAL A 45 21.40 -13.20 4.54
C VAL A 45 22.58 -12.22 4.50
N HIS A 46 22.40 -11.00 5.02
CA HIS A 46 23.47 -10.02 5.10
C HIS A 46 24.39 -10.19 6.33
N GLY A 47 24.15 -11.20 7.17
CA GLY A 47 24.98 -11.48 8.35
C GLY A 47 24.72 -10.53 9.52
N GLY A 48 23.53 -9.94 9.59
CA GLY A 48 23.07 -9.13 10.70
C GLY A 48 22.66 -7.70 10.33
N TRP A 49 22.03 -7.03 11.29
CA TRP A 49 21.40 -5.70 11.13
C TRP A 49 22.40 -4.60 10.72
N HIS A 50 23.68 -4.78 11.05
CA HIS A 50 24.74 -3.81 10.79
C HIS A 50 25.23 -3.84 9.34
N ASN A 51 24.96 -4.93 8.61
CA ASN A 51 25.54 -5.22 7.30
C ASN A 51 24.56 -5.02 6.13
N ILE A 52 23.26 -4.91 6.42
CA ILE A 52 22.20 -4.76 5.40
C ILE A 52 22.19 -3.38 4.73
N GLY A 53 22.78 -2.35 5.37
CA GLY A 53 22.96 -1.03 4.78
C GLY A 53 21.70 -0.15 4.69
N PHE A 54 20.55 -0.61 5.20
CA PHE A 54 19.33 0.19 5.37
C PHE A 54 18.52 -0.23 6.59
N ILE A 55 17.60 0.62 7.06
CA ILE A 55 16.72 0.26 8.17
C ILE A 55 15.38 -0.26 7.65
N LYS A 56 14.66 -0.98 8.52
CA LYS A 56 13.34 -1.53 8.21
C LYS A 56 12.42 -0.47 7.62
N ASP A 57 12.37 0.73 8.21
CA ASP A 57 11.50 1.80 7.73
C ASP A 57 11.81 2.22 6.29
N ASP A 58 13.06 2.20 5.85
CA ASP A 58 13.42 2.56 4.47
C ASP A 58 12.84 1.56 3.46
N LEU A 59 12.82 0.27 3.82
CA LEU A 59 12.18 -0.77 3.01
C LEU A 59 10.68 -0.51 2.89
N TYR A 60 10.01 -0.18 3.99
CA TYR A 60 8.57 0.11 3.99
C TYR A 60 8.25 1.39 3.20
N HIS A 61 9.07 2.43 3.32
CA HIS A 61 8.93 3.65 2.53
C HIS A 61 9.16 3.38 1.03
N GLY A 62 10.20 2.60 0.69
CA GLY A 62 10.49 2.20 -0.69
C GLY A 62 9.35 1.38 -1.31
N LEU A 63 8.81 0.41 -0.58
CA LEU A 63 7.64 -0.36 -1.00
C LEU A 63 6.42 0.54 -1.21
N ARG A 64 6.11 1.43 -0.27
CA ARG A 64 4.98 2.38 -0.40
C ARG A 64 5.14 3.25 -1.63
N LYS A 65 6.35 3.76 -1.89
CA LYS A 65 6.66 4.54 -3.09
C LYS A 65 6.42 3.72 -4.36
N LYS A 66 6.89 2.46 -4.41
CA LYS A 66 6.64 1.55 -5.54
C LYS A 66 5.16 1.27 -5.76
N TYR A 67 4.39 1.03 -4.71
CA TYR A 67 2.94 0.85 -4.82
C TYR A 67 2.23 2.11 -5.31
N SER A 68 2.64 3.29 -4.84
CA SER A 68 2.10 4.57 -5.33
C SER A 68 2.41 4.83 -6.81
N THR A 69 3.48 4.24 -7.34
CA THR A 69 3.80 4.31 -8.78
C THR A 69 3.15 3.19 -9.60
N TRP A 70 2.51 2.20 -8.97
CA TRP A 70 1.88 1.06 -9.65
C TRP A 70 0.44 1.38 -10.11
N ASP A 71 0.16 2.65 -10.35
CA ASP A 71 -1.15 3.26 -10.67
C ASP A 71 -1.97 2.50 -11.73
N ASP A 72 -1.28 1.83 -12.64
CA ASP A 72 -1.88 1.23 -13.82
C ASP A 72 -2.45 -0.19 -13.63
N CYS A 73 -2.04 -0.93 -12.60
CA CYS A 73 -2.42 -2.35 -12.51
C CYS A 73 -3.71 -2.56 -11.71
N ASP A 74 -3.88 -1.83 -10.61
CA ASP A 74 -5.05 -1.99 -9.76
C ASP A 74 -6.29 -1.39 -10.44
N THR A 75 -6.15 -0.22 -11.07
CA THR A 75 -7.23 0.42 -11.84
C THR A 75 -7.70 -0.45 -13.00
N LYS A 76 -6.77 -0.96 -13.83
CA LYS A 76 -7.11 -1.87 -14.95
C LYS A 76 -7.74 -3.17 -14.46
N THR A 77 -7.27 -3.72 -13.35
CA THR A 77 -7.85 -4.93 -12.74
C THR A 77 -9.27 -4.68 -12.25
N VAL A 78 -9.51 -3.58 -11.54
CA VAL A 78 -10.84 -3.18 -11.07
C VAL A 78 -11.78 -2.96 -12.26
N MET A 79 -11.35 -2.26 -13.31
CA MET A 79 -12.16 -2.05 -14.50
C MET A 79 -12.50 -3.37 -15.22
N LYS A 80 -11.55 -4.30 -15.29
CA LYS A 80 -11.79 -5.64 -15.85
C LYS A 80 -12.81 -6.42 -15.02
N TYR A 81 -12.74 -6.32 -13.69
CA TYR A 81 -13.71 -6.93 -12.79
C TYR A 81 -15.12 -6.35 -13.00
N LEU A 82 -15.25 -5.02 -13.02
CA LEU A 82 -16.54 -4.34 -13.20
C LEU A 82 -17.20 -4.71 -14.53
N LYS A 83 -16.42 -4.70 -15.63
CA LYS A 83 -16.89 -5.15 -16.96
C LYS A 83 -17.31 -6.62 -16.97
N ALA A 84 -16.55 -7.49 -16.32
CA ALA A 84 -16.89 -8.91 -16.23
C ALA A 84 -18.18 -9.15 -15.43
N LYS A 85 -18.48 -8.27 -14.46
CA LYS A 85 -19.65 -8.36 -13.58
C LYS A 85 -20.93 -7.80 -14.20
N GLU A 86 -20.82 -6.91 -15.18
CA GLU A 86 -21.94 -6.28 -15.88
C GLU A 86 -22.82 -7.28 -16.64
N GLY A 87 -22.22 -8.25 -17.34
CA GLY A 87 -22.95 -9.25 -18.14
C GLY A 87 -23.86 -10.19 -17.35
N PRO A 88 -23.34 -10.93 -16.34
CA PRO A 88 -24.11 -11.97 -15.65
C PRO A 88 -25.12 -11.44 -14.61
N HIS A 89 -25.11 -10.15 -14.27
CA HIS A 89 -25.93 -9.59 -13.21
C HIS A 89 -26.83 -8.46 -13.71
N PRO A 90 -28.04 -8.77 -14.25
CA PRO A 90 -29.01 -7.75 -14.61
C PRO A 90 -29.39 -6.95 -13.36
N GLY A 91 -28.93 -5.70 -13.30
CA GLY A 91 -29.10 -4.82 -12.14
C GLY A 91 -27.78 -4.32 -11.54
N PHE A 92 -26.64 -4.95 -11.88
CA PHE A 92 -25.33 -4.38 -11.57
C PHE A 92 -25.12 -3.09 -12.36
N TRP A 93 -24.66 -2.05 -11.67
CA TRP A 93 -24.37 -0.74 -12.25
C TRP A 93 -23.11 -0.19 -11.64
N TYR A 94 -22.32 0.52 -12.43
CA TYR A 94 -21.16 1.25 -11.95
C TYR A 94 -20.95 2.51 -12.78
N LYS A 95 -20.32 3.50 -12.15
CA LYS A 95 -19.86 4.74 -12.78
C LYS A 95 -18.51 5.09 -12.20
N TYR A 96 -17.62 5.57 -13.05
CA TYR A 96 -16.30 5.99 -12.62
C TYR A 96 -15.87 7.27 -13.31
N GLU A 97 -14.92 7.95 -12.68
CA GLU A 97 -14.23 9.10 -13.23
C GLU A 97 -12.73 8.85 -13.16
N ALA A 98 -12.01 9.37 -14.15
CA ALA A 98 -10.56 9.33 -14.20
C ALA A 98 -10.01 10.74 -14.43
N ASP A 99 -8.80 11.01 -13.94
CA ASP A 99 -8.10 12.25 -14.22
C ASP A 99 -7.47 12.29 -15.62
N MET A 100 -6.77 13.38 -15.93
CA MET A 100 -6.11 13.58 -17.22
C MET A 100 -5.00 12.56 -17.48
N GLU A 101 -4.43 11.99 -16.42
CA GLU A 101 -3.42 10.92 -16.49
C GLU A 101 -4.05 9.52 -16.59
N GLY A 102 -5.38 9.41 -16.61
CA GLY A 102 -6.10 8.14 -16.72
C GLY A 102 -6.22 7.37 -15.41
N ARG A 103 -5.92 8.00 -14.27
CA ARG A 103 -6.02 7.39 -12.94
C ARG A 103 -7.44 7.49 -12.41
N LEU A 104 -7.93 6.39 -11.83
CA LEU A 104 -9.27 6.30 -11.26
C LEU A 104 -9.41 7.23 -10.04
N THR A 105 -10.23 8.27 -10.13
CA THR A 105 -10.44 9.24 -9.04
C THR A 105 -11.69 8.92 -8.24
N ASN A 106 -12.78 8.55 -8.91
CA ASN A 106 -14.05 8.20 -8.29
C ASN A 106 -14.57 6.89 -8.88
N LEU A 107 -15.11 6.02 -8.03
CA LEU A 107 -15.79 4.80 -8.44
C LEU A 107 -17.01 4.57 -7.57
N PHE A 108 -18.16 4.48 -8.23
CA PHE A 108 -19.43 4.08 -7.63
C PHE A 108 -19.91 2.80 -8.29
N TRP A 109 -20.46 1.89 -7.51
CA TRP A 109 -21.10 0.69 -8.01
C TRP A 109 -22.25 0.29 -7.09
N ALA A 110 -23.24 -0.38 -7.66
CA ALA A 110 -24.37 -0.94 -6.94
C ALA A 110 -24.80 -2.22 -7.64
N ASP A 111 -24.90 -3.31 -6.89
CA ASP A 111 -25.57 -4.51 -7.39
C ASP A 111 -27.10 -4.39 -7.24
N SER A 112 -27.82 -5.39 -7.76
CA SER A 112 -29.28 -5.42 -7.68
C SER A 112 -29.79 -5.43 -6.23
N SER A 113 -29.05 -6.07 -5.31
CA SER A 113 -29.45 -6.16 -3.91
C SER A 113 -29.31 -4.80 -3.23
N CYS A 114 -28.17 -4.11 -3.42
CA CYS A 114 -27.97 -2.76 -2.92
C CYS A 114 -29.06 -1.78 -3.37
N LYS A 115 -29.55 -1.92 -4.61
CA LYS A 115 -30.65 -1.08 -5.12
C LYS A 115 -32.00 -1.38 -4.47
N VAL A 116 -32.30 -2.67 -4.25
CA VAL A 116 -33.52 -3.09 -3.56
C VAL A 116 -33.47 -2.66 -2.10
N ASP A 117 -32.32 -2.85 -1.43
CA ASP A 117 -32.11 -2.41 -0.05
C ASP A 117 -32.29 -0.90 0.07
N TYR A 118 -31.74 -0.11 -0.85
CA TYR A 118 -31.94 1.34 -0.87
C TYR A 118 -33.42 1.73 -1.07
N GLN A 119 -34.18 1.01 -1.90
CA GLN A 119 -35.63 1.25 -2.06
C GLN A 119 -36.43 0.95 -0.78
N LEU A 120 -35.98 -0.04 0.01
CA LEU A 120 -36.67 -0.46 1.23
C LEU A 120 -36.31 0.41 2.44
N PHE A 121 -35.03 0.72 2.61
CA PHE A 121 -34.51 1.40 3.80
C PHE A 121 -34.30 2.90 3.60
N GLY A 122 -34.32 3.40 2.36
CA GLY A 122 -34.06 4.80 2.03
C GLY A 122 -32.60 5.18 2.16
N ASP A 123 -32.34 6.42 2.58
CA ASP A 123 -30.99 7.03 2.68
C ASP A 123 -30.10 6.41 3.78
N CYS A 124 -29.73 5.15 3.61
CA CYS A 124 -28.74 4.47 4.43
C CYS A 124 -27.35 4.71 3.83
N LEU A 125 -26.57 5.59 4.47
CA LEU A 125 -25.15 5.79 4.15
C LEU A 125 -24.28 4.93 5.07
N ALA A 126 -23.80 3.81 4.56
CA ALA A 126 -22.78 3.02 5.25
C ALA A 126 -21.39 3.56 4.90
N PHE A 127 -20.72 4.20 5.86
CA PHE A 127 -19.33 4.62 5.71
C PHE A 127 -18.40 3.55 6.28
N ASP A 128 -17.47 3.05 5.47
CA ASP A 128 -16.40 2.21 5.98
C ASP A 128 -15.40 3.07 6.77
N SER A 129 -15.56 3.08 8.10
CA SER A 129 -14.67 3.80 9.01
C SER A 129 -13.24 3.24 9.02
N THR A 130 -12.97 2.10 8.37
CA THR A 130 -11.61 1.53 8.25
C THR A 130 -10.82 2.12 7.07
N TYR A 131 -11.50 2.79 6.13
CA TYR A 131 -10.85 3.48 5.02
C TYR A 131 -10.10 4.72 5.55
N LYS A 132 -8.77 4.67 5.49
CA LYS A 132 -7.79 5.69 5.95
C LYS A 132 -7.58 5.84 7.47
N THR A 133 -8.24 5.08 8.35
CA THR A 133 -7.94 5.09 9.80
C THR A 133 -6.75 4.21 10.21
N ASN A 134 -6.14 3.43 9.30
CA ASN A 134 -4.88 2.75 9.58
C ASN A 134 -3.66 3.66 9.31
N ARG A 135 -3.54 4.69 10.15
CA ARG A 135 -2.40 5.58 10.30
C ARG A 135 -2.28 5.74 11.82
N TYR A 136 -1.41 5.03 12.53
CA TYR A 136 -0.06 5.48 12.92
C TYR A 136 0.16 7.01 13.06
N TYR A 137 -0.90 7.78 13.35
CA TYR A 137 -0.91 9.24 13.55
C TYR A 137 -1.89 9.67 14.66
N MET A 138 -2.29 8.76 15.55
CA MET A 138 -3.11 9.07 16.74
C MET A 138 -2.38 8.76 18.06
N GLU A 139 -1.04 8.84 18.09
CA GLU A 139 -0.26 8.56 19.31
C GLU A 139 0.68 9.70 19.77
N LYS A 140 0.51 10.93 19.26
CA LYS A 140 1.32 12.08 19.70
C LYS A 140 0.54 13.39 19.86
N GLN A 141 -0.64 13.37 20.48
CA GLN A 141 -1.31 14.61 20.89
C GLN A 141 -1.93 14.59 22.29
N TRP A 142 -1.42 13.77 23.22
CA TRP A 142 -1.84 13.86 24.63
C TRP A 142 -0.65 13.83 25.58
N HIS A 143 0.08 14.94 25.67
CA HIS A 143 0.82 15.35 26.87
C HIS A 143 1.03 16.86 26.85
N GLU A 144 -0.01 17.62 27.16
CA GLU A 144 0.10 18.93 27.81
C GLU A 144 -1.02 19.05 28.86
N TYR A 145 -0.70 18.57 30.06
CA TYR A 145 -1.01 19.20 31.36
C TYR A 145 0.13 18.87 32.30
#